data_AF-A0A974WN34-F1
#
_entry.id   AF-A0A974WN34-F1
#
_cell.length_a   1.000
_cell.length_b   1.000
_cell.length_c   1.000
_cell.angle_alpha   90.00
_cell.angle_beta   90.00
_cell.angle_gamma   90.00
#
_symmetry.space_group_name_H-M   'P 1'
#
loop_
_entity.id
_entity.type
_entity.pdbx_description
1 polymer ?
#
loop_
_entity_poly.entity_id
_entity_poly.type
_entity_poly.pdbx_seq_one_letter_code
_entity_poly.pdbx_strand_id
1 'polypeptide(L)'
;MKKNIRYKIQKNYFNFKFLKSTTIGSFPQTKKIRKIRLDYKKNLIDKNYYENLIKKEIKYIVKKQIDYKIDVLCHGEPERNDMVEYFAELLVEF
;
A
#
# COMPACT_ATOMS: atom_id res chain seq x y z
N MET A 1 -28.33 -5.54 12.87
CA MET A 1 -27.18 -6.11 13.60
C MET A 1 -26.83 -5.22 14.80
N LYS A 2 -26.72 -5.78 16.02
CA LYS A 2 -26.24 -5.02 17.19
C LYS A 2 -24.74 -4.74 17.05
N LYS A 3 -24.34 -3.48 17.24
CA LYS A 3 -22.93 -3.07 17.25
C LYS A 3 -22.23 -3.66 18.48
N ASN A 4 -21.22 -4.51 18.26
CA ASN A 4 -20.50 -5.23 19.32
C ASN A 4 -19.47 -4.33 20.04
N ILE A 5 -18.79 -4.87 21.06
CA ILE A 5 -17.80 -4.12 21.86
C ILE A 5 -16.62 -3.61 21.01
N ARG A 6 -16.17 -4.40 20.01
CA ARG A 6 -15.11 -4.00 19.07
C ARG A 6 -15.48 -2.74 18.30
N TYR A 7 -16.72 -2.66 17.81
CA TYR A 7 -17.21 -1.48 17.10
C TYR A 7 -17.12 -0.20 17.96
N LYS A 8 -17.49 -0.28 19.25
CA LYS A 8 -17.44 0.88 20.16
C LYS A 8 -16.01 1.38 20.37
N ILE A 9 -15.07 0.46 20.59
CA ILE A 9 -13.65 0.79 20.79
C ILE A 9 -13.06 1.45 19.54
N GLN A 10 -13.28 0.85 18.36
CA GLN A 10 -12.77 1.38 17.09
C GLN A 10 -13.35 2.76 16.79
N LYS A 11 -14.66 2.96 17.00
CA LYS A 11 -15.31 4.26 16.77
C LYS A 11 -14.66 5.38 17.60
N ASN A 12 -14.35 5.11 18.87
CA ASN A 12 -13.70 6.07 19.75
C ASN A 12 -12.25 6.32 19.36
N TYR A 13 -11.48 5.25 19.09
CA TYR A 13 -10.05 5.35 18.75
C TYR A 13 -9.81 6.21 17.50
N PHE A 14 -10.56 5.94 16.44
CA PHE A 14 -10.40 6.67 15.18
C PHE A 14 -11.22 7.98 15.13
N ASN A 15 -11.90 8.35 16.22
CA ASN A 15 -12.78 9.50 16.31
C ASN A 15 -13.75 9.63 15.10
N PHE A 16 -14.38 8.50 14.74
CA PHE A 16 -15.26 8.46 13.58
C PHE A 16 -16.54 9.26 13.85
N LYS A 17 -16.64 10.46 13.26
CA LYS A 17 -17.97 11.00 12.93
C LYS A 17 -18.62 10.14 11.84
N PHE A 18 -17.90 9.81 10.77
CA PHE A 18 -18.26 8.84 9.72
C PHE A 18 -17.04 8.53 8.84
N LEU A 19 -16.68 7.27 8.60
CA LEU A 19 -15.89 6.87 7.42
C LEU A 19 -16.83 6.28 6.39
N LYS A 20 -16.72 6.72 5.15
CA LYS A 20 -17.59 6.28 4.06
C LYS A 20 -16.82 5.66 2.90
N SER A 21 -15.51 5.93 2.81
CA SER A 21 -14.72 5.61 1.64
C SER A 21 -13.35 5.05 2.01
N THR A 22 -12.96 4.00 1.29
CA THR A 22 -11.64 3.40 1.28
C THR A 22 -11.42 2.78 -0.09
N THR A 23 -10.18 2.40 -0.39
CA THR A 23 -9.88 1.51 -1.51
C THR A 23 -9.43 0.15 -0.97
N ILE A 24 -9.28 -0.85 -1.85
CA ILE A 24 -9.04 -2.24 -1.44
C ILE A 24 -7.55 -2.54 -1.17
N GLY A 25 -6.62 -1.75 -1.71
CA GLY A 25 -5.18 -1.95 -1.48
C GLY A 25 -4.34 -1.48 -2.64
N SER A 26 -4.30 -2.25 -3.73
CA SER A 26 -3.45 -1.98 -4.88
C SER A 26 -3.89 -0.76 -5.71
N PHE A 27 -2.89 -0.04 -6.22
CA PHE A 27 -3.05 1.03 -7.20
C PHE A 27 -2.41 0.62 -8.54
N PRO A 28 -2.64 1.38 -9.63
CA PRO A 28 -2.16 0.99 -10.96
C PRO A 28 -0.65 0.74 -11.02
N GLN A 29 -0.27 -0.49 -11.39
CA GLN A 29 1.12 -0.83 -11.67
C GLN A 29 1.58 -0.22 -13.01
N THR A 30 2.09 1.01 -12.95
CA THR A 30 2.57 1.71 -14.15
C THR A 30 3.78 1.02 -14.78
N LYS A 31 4.04 1.29 -16.07
CA LYS A 31 5.26 0.80 -16.76
C LYS A 31 6.54 1.19 -16.00
N LYS A 32 6.55 2.37 -15.39
CA LYS A 32 7.66 2.87 -14.58
C LYS A 32 7.89 2.00 -13.33
N ILE A 33 6.85 1.71 -12.55
CA ILE A 33 6.95 0.85 -11.35
C ILE A 33 7.41 -0.56 -11.74
N ARG A 34 6.82 -1.13 -12.80
CA ARG A 34 7.22 -2.45 -13.31
C ARG A 34 8.70 -2.49 -13.68
N LYS A 35 9.20 -1.47 -14.39
CA LYS A 35 10.61 -1.35 -14.73
C LYS A 35 11.50 -1.24 -13.50
N ILE A 36 11.16 -0.40 -12.53
CA ILE A 36 11.94 -0.21 -11.30
C ILE A 36 12.08 -1.53 -10.53
N ARG A 37 11.00 -2.31 -10.40
CA ARG A 37 11.05 -3.64 -9.76
C ARG A 37 11.91 -4.63 -10.54
N LEU A 38 11.77 -4.67 -11.87
CA LEU A 38 12.58 -5.56 -12.72
C LEU A 38 14.06 -5.21 -12.63
N ASP A 39 14.41 -3.92 -12.66
CA ASP A 39 15.79 -3.46 -12.56
C ASP A 39 16.37 -3.82 -11.17
N TYR A 40 15.59 -3.73 -10.10
CA TYR A 40 16.00 -4.17 -8.76
C TYR A 40 16.19 -5.70 -8.68
N LYS A 41 15.23 -6.50 -9.17
CA LYS A 41 15.30 -7.98 -9.20
C LYS A 41 16.50 -8.48 -10.03
N LYS A 42 16.95 -7.69 -11.02
CA LYS A 42 18.15 -7.95 -11.83
C LYS A 42 19.44 -7.39 -11.24
N ASN A 43 19.42 -6.83 -10.02
CA ASN A 43 20.56 -6.18 -9.38
C ASN A 43 21.17 -5.02 -10.19
N LEU A 44 20.39 -4.38 -11.07
CA LEU A 44 20.84 -3.23 -11.88
C LEU A 44 20.78 -1.92 -11.10
N ILE A 45 19.99 -1.88 -10.03
CA ILE A 45 19.92 -0.76 -9.09
C ILE A 45 20.05 -1.29 -7.66
N ASP A 46 20.65 -0.51 -6.78
CA ASP A 46 20.78 -0.88 -5.38
C ASP A 46 19.45 -0.73 -4.61
N LYS A 47 19.41 -1.35 -3.43
CA LYS A 47 18.26 -1.35 -2.53
C LYS A 47 17.84 0.05 -2.08
N ASN A 48 18.78 0.93 -1.75
CA ASN A 48 18.47 2.28 -1.28
C ASN A 48 17.80 3.09 -2.39
N TYR A 49 18.29 2.97 -3.62
CA TYR A 49 17.71 3.63 -4.78
C TYR A 49 16.31 3.09 -5.08
N TYR A 50 16.13 1.77 -5.06
CA TYR A 50 14.81 1.13 -5.20
C TYR A 50 13.82 1.62 -4.14
N GLU A 51 14.18 1.55 -2.85
CA GLU A 51 13.31 1.99 -1.75
C GLU A 51 12.93 3.47 -1.86
N ASN A 52 13.86 4.33 -2.27
CA ASN A 52 13.59 5.75 -2.48
C ASN A 52 12.56 5.99 -3.59
N LEU A 53 12.61 5.20 -4.66
CA LEU A 53 11.63 5.27 -5.74
C LEU A 53 10.25 4.76 -5.30
N ILE A 54 10.20 3.65 -4.55
CA ILE A 54 8.96 3.13 -3.97
C ILE A 54 8.34 4.14 -3.00
N LYS A 55 9.13 4.74 -2.11
CA LYS A 55 8.66 5.80 -1.19
C LYS A 55 8.09 7.00 -1.93
N LYS A 56 8.69 7.41 -3.05
CA LYS A 56 8.15 8.49 -3.91
C LYS A 56 6.78 8.13 -4.49
N GLU A 57 6.60 6.89 -4.93
CA GLU A 57 5.33 6.40 -5.46
C GLU A 57 4.25 6.34 -4.37
N ILE A 58 4.57 5.79 -3.19
CA ILE A 58 3.66 5.77 -2.04
C ILE A 58 3.25 7.20 -1.66
N LYS A 59 4.19 8.15 -1.61
CA LYS A 59 3.90 9.56 -1.32
C LYS A 59 2.93 10.16 -2.35
N TYR A 60 3.09 9.83 -3.62
CA TYR A 60 2.18 10.26 -4.68
C TYR A 60 0.77 9.68 -4.49
N ILE A 61 0.67 8.37 -4.23
CA ILE A 61 -0.60 7.66 -4.03
C ILE A 61 -1.36 8.18 -2.80
N VAL A 62 -0.65 8.36 -1.67
CA VAL A 62 -1.21 8.94 -0.44
C VAL A 62 -1.71 10.35 -0.70
N LYS A 63 -0.92 11.19 -1.37
CA LYS A 63 -1.34 12.56 -1.72
C LYS A 63 -2.61 12.56 -2.56
N LYS A 64 -2.71 11.71 -3.58
CA LYS A 64 -3.91 11.61 -4.42
C LYS A 64 -5.15 11.19 -3.64
N GLN A 65 -5.03 10.24 -2.73
CA GLN A 65 -6.17 9.83 -1.91
C GLN A 65 -6.63 10.95 -0.96
N ILE A 66 -5.69 11.73 -0.41
CA ILE A 66 -6.01 12.93 0.40
C ILE A 66 -6.74 13.98 -0.46
N ASP A 67 -6.23 14.26 -1.67
CA ASP A 67 -6.86 15.19 -2.61
C ASP A 67 -8.29 14.75 -2.97
N TYR A 68 -8.53 13.43 -3.06
CA TYR A 68 -9.83 12.82 -3.32
C TYR A 68 -10.71 12.64 -2.07
N LYS A 69 -10.24 13.05 -0.89
CA LYS A 69 -10.97 12.95 0.39
C LYS A 69 -11.37 11.51 0.75
N ILE A 70 -10.51 10.54 0.45
CA ILE A 70 -10.67 9.16 0.90
C ILE A 70 -10.42 9.11 2.42
N ASP A 71 -11.29 8.42 3.16
CA ASP A 71 -11.26 8.45 4.61
C ASP A 71 -10.22 7.48 5.22
N VAL A 72 -10.02 6.31 4.59
CA VAL A 72 -9.00 5.33 4.98
C VAL A 72 -8.07 5.07 3.80
N LEU A 73 -6.79 5.38 4.00
CA LEU A 73 -5.78 5.33 2.96
C LEU A 73 -5.08 3.97 2.91
N CYS A 74 -4.64 3.57 1.73
CA CYS A 74 -3.65 2.51 1.54
C CYS A 74 -2.38 3.07 0.88
N HIS A 75 -1.30 2.28 0.83
CA HIS A 75 -0.05 2.70 0.18
C HIS A 75 0.02 2.32 -1.30
N GLY A 76 -0.90 1.50 -1.81
CA GLY A 76 -1.01 1.16 -3.23
C GLY A 76 -0.20 -0.04 -3.71
N GLU A 77 0.57 -0.68 -2.82
CA GLU A 77 1.35 -1.89 -3.11
C GLU A 77 2.30 -1.80 -4.33
N PRO A 78 2.98 -0.65 -4.60
CA PRO A 78 3.85 -0.52 -5.76
C PRO A 78 5.04 -1.50 -5.75
N GLU A 79 5.46 -1.95 -4.56
CA GLU A 79 6.54 -2.92 -4.37
C GLU A 79 6.15 -4.36 -4.71
N ARG A 80 4.85 -4.69 -4.71
CA ARG A 80 4.38 -6.08 -4.83
C ARG A 80 3.96 -6.39 -6.25
N ASN A 81 4.54 -7.43 -6.84
CA ASN A 81 4.14 -7.92 -8.16
C ASN A 81 2.85 -8.72 -8.08
N ASP A 82 2.88 -9.75 -7.24
CA ASP A 82 1.79 -10.66 -6.92
C ASP A 82 1.68 -10.81 -5.40
N MET A 83 0.47 -11.04 -4.91
CA MET A 83 0.20 -11.07 -3.47
C MET A 83 0.71 -12.34 -2.79
N VAL A 84 0.92 -13.45 -3.49
CA VAL A 84 1.45 -14.71 -2.94
C VAL A 84 2.96 -14.79 -3.14
N GLU A 85 3.43 -14.51 -4.37
CA GLU A 85 4.87 -14.51 -4.70
C GLU A 85 5.65 -13.61 -3.74
N TYR A 86 5.13 -12.41 -3.44
CA TYR A 86 5.78 -11.45 -2.54
C TYR A 86 6.02 -12.00 -1.13
N PHE A 87 5.06 -12.77 -0.59
CA PHE A 87 5.25 -13.38 0.73
C PHE A 87 6.17 -14.59 0.66
N ALA A 88 6.07 -15.41 -0.40
CA ALA A 88 6.94 -16.57 -0.59
C ALA A 88 8.43 -16.15 -0.62
N GLU A 89 8.77 -15.08 -1.32
CA GLU A 89 10.15 -14.53 -1.37
C GLU A 89 10.69 -14.07 0.01
N LEU A 90 9.84 -13.87 1.02
CA LEU A 90 10.23 -13.41 2.36
C LEU A 90 10.26 -14.53 3.40
N LEU A 91 9.78 -15.72 3.07
CA LEU A 91 9.79 -16.86 3.97
C LEU A 91 11.09 -17.64 3.79
N VAL A 92 11.70 -18.03 4.91
CA VAL A 92 13.02 -18.70 4.95
C VAL A 92 12.97 -20.15 4.41
N GLU A 93 11.76 -20.68 4.19
CA GLU A 93 11.53 -22.08 3.82
C GLU A 93 11.36 -22.31 2.31
N PHE A 94 11.44 -21.25 1.48
CA PHE A 94 11.30 -21.30 0.02
C PHE A 94 12.47 -20.61 -0.70
#